data_AF-A0A846KI50-F1
#
_entry.id   AF-A0A846KI50-F1
#
_cell.length_a   1.000
_cell.length_b   1.000
_cell.length_c   1.000
_cell.angle_alpha   90.00
_cell.angle_beta   90.00
_cell.angle_gamma   90.00
#
_symmetry.space_group_name_H-M   'P 1'
#
loop_
_entity.id
_entity.type
_entity.pdbx_description
1 polymer ?
#
loop_
_entity_poly.entity_id
_entity_poly.type
_entity_poly.pdbx_seq_one_letter_code
_entity_poly.pdbx_strand_id
1 'polypeptide(L)' 'MTKTVILEDIDVSIADEEEDKRYVDKLNRNIDKVKYLRLIKGYTQERAANIAGISPRHLQRIEKNLKMS' A
#
# COMPACT_ATOMS: atom_id res chain seq x y z
N MET A 1 0.57 -30.30 2.63
CA MET A 1 0.98 -28.96 3.10
C MET A 1 0.26 -28.67 4.39
N THR A 2 0.97 -28.34 5.46
CA THR A 2 0.40 -28.07 6.79
C THR A 2 0.01 -26.60 6.91
N LYS A 3 -1.05 -26.32 7.67
CA LYS A 3 -1.60 -24.97 7.93
C LYS A 3 -0.54 -23.96 8.40
N THR A 4 0.52 -24.43 9.06
CA THR A 4 1.65 -23.64 9.54
C THR A 4 2.48 -23.02 8.42
N VAL A 5 2.73 -23.74 7.32
CA VAL A 5 3.55 -23.22 6.20
C VAL A 5 2.82 -22.10 5.46
N ILE A 6 1.50 -22.17 5.36
CA ILE A 6 0.68 -21.11 4.77
C ILE A 6 0.79 -19.82 5.58
N LEU A 7 0.92 -19.90 6.91
CA LEU A 7 1.05 -18.72 7.77
C LEU A 7 2.44 -18.07 7.70
N GLU A 8 3.49 -18.84 7.42
CA GLU A 8 4.86 -18.33 7.25
C GLU A 8 5.05 -17.65 5.88
N ASP A 9 4.37 -18.11 4.82
CA ASP A 9 4.35 -17.39 3.53
C ASP A 9 3.44 -16.13 3.55
N ILE A 10 2.61 -15.98 4.59
CA ILE A 10 1.82 -14.78 4.90
C ILE A 10 2.68 -13.72 5.64
N ASP A 11 4.00 -13.90 5.79
CA ASP A 11 4.88 -12.91 6.44
C ASP A 11 5.04 -11.60 5.62
N VAL A 12 4.55 -11.55 4.38
CA VAL A 12 4.37 -10.30 3.60
C VAL A 12 3.16 -9.47 4.10
N SER A 13 2.31 -10.06 4.96
CA SER A 13 0.93 -9.61 5.21
C SER A 13 0.64 -9.14 6.63
N ILE A 14 1.62 -9.08 7.54
CA ILE A 14 1.47 -8.25 8.73
C ILE A 14 1.94 -6.86 8.33
N ALA A 15 1.01 -6.02 7.89
CA ALA A 15 1.32 -4.67 7.48
C ALA A 15 1.84 -3.87 8.69
N ASP A 16 3.16 -3.77 8.85
CA ASP A 16 3.76 -2.81 9.77
C ASP A 16 3.61 -1.42 9.16
N GLU A 17 2.53 -0.73 9.56
CA GLU A 17 2.20 0.61 9.07
C GLU A 17 3.35 1.60 9.30
N GLU A 18 4.18 1.42 10.35
CA GLU A 18 5.33 2.28 10.56
C GLU A 18 6.46 1.99 9.56
N GLU A 19 6.75 0.73 9.29
CA GLU A 19 7.74 0.35 8.28
C GLU A 19 7.30 0.80 6.88
N ASP A 20 6.04 0.57 6.55
CA ASP A 20 5.46 0.96 5.27
C ASP A 20 5.46 2.48 5.11
N LYS A 21 5.20 3.24 6.19
CA LYS A 21 5.35 4.70 6.21
C LYS A 21 6.80 5.13 5.98
N ARG A 22 7.76 4.51 6.69
CA ARG A 22 9.20 4.77 6.50
C ARG A 22 9.66 4.47 5.07
N TYR A 23 9.11 3.44 4.44
CA TYR A 23 9.40 3.12 3.04
C TYR A 23 8.79 4.15 2.09
N VAL A 24 7.51 4.48 2.28
CA VAL A 24 6.76 5.47 1.49
C VAL A 24 7.39 6.87 1.57
N ASP A 25 7.95 7.25 2.72
CA ASP A 25 8.66 8.52 2.88
C ASP A 25 9.95 8.60 2.05
N LYS A 26 10.56 7.47 1.70
CA LYS A 26 11.72 7.41 0.78
C LYS A 26 11.31 7.54 -0.69
N LEU A 27 10.03 7.38 -1.02
CA LEU A 27 9.53 7.49 -2.39
C LEU A 27 9.22 8.94 -2.74
N ASN A 28 9.74 9.40 -3.88
CA ASN A 28 9.55 10.79 -4.30
C ASN A 28 8.19 11.05 -4.99
N ARG A 29 7.63 10.05 -5.68
CA ARG A 29 6.43 10.22 -6.50
C ARG A 29 5.23 9.60 -5.83
N ASN A 30 4.13 10.35 -5.75
CA ASN A 30 2.86 9.83 -5.21
C ASN A 30 2.34 8.60 -5.94
N ILE A 31 2.63 8.46 -7.23
CA ILE A 31 2.26 7.27 -8.01
C ILE A 31 2.93 6.02 -7.45
N ASP A 32 4.22 6.10 -7.10
CA ASP A 32 4.98 4.96 -6.60
C ASP A 32 4.54 4.61 -5.16
N LYS A 33 4.27 5.65 -4.34
CA LYS A 33 3.65 5.49 -3.01
C LYS A 33 2.32 4.74 -3.09
N VAL A 34 1.42 5.19 -3.97
CA VAL A 34 0.09 4.59 -4.15
C VAL A 34 0.19 3.16 -4.66
N LYS A 35 1.07 2.87 -5.62
CA LYS A 35 1.29 1.49 -6.11
C LYS A 35 1.72 0.56 -4.99
N TYR A 36 2.70 0.96 -4.19
CA TYR A 36 3.17 0.16 -3.08
C TYR A 36 2.04 -0.12 -2.07
N LEU A 37 1.37 0.93 -1.61
CA LEU A 37 0.34 0.79 -0.59
C LEU A 37 -0.91 0.03 -1.07
N ARG A 38 -1.31 0.22 -2.34
CA ARG A 38 -2.56 -0.36 -2.88
C ARG A 38 -2.36 -1.73 -3.51
N LEU A 39 -1.31 -1.93 -4.30
CA LEU A 39 -1.09 -3.18 -5.03
C LEU A 39 -0.25 -4.19 -4.24
N ILE A 40 0.79 -3.72 -3.54
CA ILE A 40 1.71 -4.60 -2.82
C ILE A 40 1.17 -4.89 -1.42
N LYS A 41 0.75 -3.85 -0.70
CA LYS A 41 0.29 -3.95 0.69
C LYS A 41 -1.22 -4.09 0.87
N GLY A 42 -2.00 -3.79 -0.17
CA GLY A 42 -3.46 -3.99 -0.15
C GLY A 42 -4.23 -3.06 0.80
N TYR A 43 -3.65 -1.94 1.24
CA TYR A 43 -4.35 -0.96 2.08
C TYR A 43 -5.61 -0.42 1.40
N THR A 44 -6.61 -0.02 2.18
CA THR A 44 -7.78 0.71 1.65
C THR A 44 -7.37 2.06 1.07
N GLN A 45 -8.20 2.65 0.19
CA GLN A 45 -7.94 3.98 -0.38
C GLN A 45 -7.72 5.04 0.71
N GLU A 46 -8.54 5.01 1.77
CA GLU A 46 -8.42 5.96 2.88
C GLU A 46 -7.11 5.78 3.65
N ARG A 47 -6.74 4.55 3.99
CA ARG A 47 -5.51 4.25 4.72
C ARG A 47 -4.27 4.56 3.89
N ALA A 48 -4.26 4.14 2.62
CA ALA A 48 -3.18 4.45 1.71
C ALA A 48 -3.02 5.96 1.50
N ALA A 49 -4.12 6.74 1.45
CA ALA A 49 -4.07 8.18 1.34
C ALA A 49 -3.45 8.83 2.59
N ASN A 50 -3.83 8.36 3.78
CA ASN A 50 -3.26 8.81 5.04
C ASN A 50 -1.75 8.52 5.13
N ILE A 51 -1.33 7.30 4.80
CA ILE A 51 0.09 6.90 4.85
C ILE A 51 0.90 7.65 3.78
N ALA A 52 0.36 7.84 2.58
CA ALA A 52 1.03 8.58 1.51
C ALA A 52 1.03 10.10 1.71
N GLY A 53 0.30 10.62 2.71
CA GLY A 53 0.20 12.06 2.98
C GLY A 53 -0.54 12.85 1.89
N ILE A 54 -1.53 12.24 1.25
CA ILE A 54 -2.33 12.85 0.18
C ILE A 54 -3.83 12.74 0.47
N SER A 55 -4.66 13.54 -0.21
CA SER A 55 -6.10 13.41 -0.07
C SER A 55 -6.63 12.13 -0.75
N PRO A 56 -7.72 11.52 -0.24
CA PRO A 56 -8.35 10.36 -0.88
C PRO A 56 -8.72 10.61 -2.35
N ARG A 57 -9.18 11.84 -2.68
CA ARG A 57 -9.49 12.24 -4.06
C ARG A 57 -8.25 12.25 -4.96
N HIS A 58 -7.09 12.65 -4.43
CA HIS A 58 -5.84 12.60 -5.18
C HIS A 58 -5.43 11.14 -5.44
N LEU A 59 -5.53 10.28 -4.42
CA LEU A 59 -5.26 8.85 -4.56
C LEU A 59 -6.17 8.23 -5.63
N GLN A 60 -7.48 8.46 -5.58
CA GLN A 60 -8.43 7.96 -6.58
C GLN A 60 -8.10 8.40 -8.01
N ARG A 61 -7.64 9.66 -8.19
CA ARG A 61 -7.21 10.15 -9.50
C ARG A 61 -5.96 9.41 -9.99
N ILE A 62 -5.02 9.12 -9.10
CA ILE A 62 -3.83 8.32 -9.40
C ILE A 62 -4.26 6.89 -9.79
N GLU A 63 -5.17 6.27 -9.04
CA GLU A 63 -5.67 4.92 -9.35
C GLU A 63 -6.35 4.85 -10.71
N LYS A 64 -7.19 5.84 -11.03
CA LYS A 64 -7.84 5.95 -12.33
C LYS A 64 -6.83 6.06 -13.47
N ASN A 65 -5.77 6.84 -13.29
CA ASN A 65 -4.69 6.96 -14.27
C ASN A 65 -3.86 5.67 -14.41
N LEU A 66 -3.78 4.88 -13.33
CA LEU A 66 -3.16 3.57 -13.32
C LEU A 66 -4.08 2.45 -13.83
N LYS A 67 -5.34 2.77 -14.22
CA LYS A 67 -6.39 1.82 -14.61
C LYS A 67 -6.69 0.75 -13.54
N MET A 68 -6.55 1.10 -12.27
CA MET A 68 -6.93 0.23 -11.14
C MET A 68 -8.42 0.46 -10.82
N SER A 69 -9.19 -0.62 -10.63
CA SER A 69 -10.63 -0.57 -10.28
C SER A 69 -10.86 -0.84 -8.80
#